data_AF-A0A967X1H4-F1
#
_entry.id   AF-A0A967X1H4-F1
#
_cell.length_a   1.000
_cell.length_b   1.000
_cell.length_c   1.000
_cell.angle_alpha   90.00
_cell.angle_beta   90.00
_cell.angle_gamma   90.00
#
_symmetry.space_group_name_H-M   'P 1'
#
loop_
_entity.id
_entity.type
_entity.pdbx_description
1 polymer ?
#
loop_
_entity_poly.entity_id
_entity_poly.type
_entity_poly.pdbx_seq_one_letter_code
_entity_poly.pdbx_strand_id
1 'polypeptide(L)'
;MAALIEDPWRSFPCEPDPAGCSVTFEDPDYAGGARDTLYYVRAIEEPAPAVNAAGLRCEYDEKGECVKVNPCGAPGTEDDDCLAEHEPRAWSSPIFVDYAQAR
;
A
#
# COMPACT_ATOMS: atom_id res chain seq x y z
N MET A 1 -25.03 -9.88 -0.16
CA MET A 1 -23.83 -10.04 -1.01
C MET A 1 -22.68 -10.30 -0.05
N ALA A 2 -21.96 -11.41 -0.18
CA ALA A 2 -20.79 -11.67 0.67
C ALA A 2 -19.61 -10.80 0.22
N ALA A 3 -18.81 -10.29 1.14
CA ALA A 3 -17.57 -9.61 0.81
C ALA A 3 -16.59 -10.65 0.23
N LEU A 4 -16.11 -10.41 -1.00
CA LEU A 4 -15.14 -11.26 -1.69
C LEU A 4 -13.71 -10.73 -1.60
N ILE A 5 -13.56 -9.52 -1.05
CA ILE A 5 -12.28 -8.86 -0.79
C ILE A 5 -12.04 -8.96 0.70
N GLU A 6 -10.88 -9.48 1.06
CA GLU A 6 -10.41 -9.61 2.43
C GLU A 6 -9.38 -8.51 2.67
N ASP A 7 -9.78 -7.48 3.42
CA ASP A 7 -8.95 -6.33 3.79
C ASP A 7 -9.01 -6.17 5.32
N PRO A 8 -8.17 -6.93 6.03
CA PRO A 8 -6.86 -6.39 6.37
C PRO A 8 -5.68 -7.17 5.76
N TRP A 9 -4.64 -6.43 5.38
CA TRP A 9 -3.37 -6.97 4.91
C TRP A 9 -2.64 -7.75 6.00
N ARG A 10 -2.13 -8.93 5.65
CA ARG A 10 -1.13 -9.63 6.48
C ARG A 10 0.25 -9.01 6.23
N SER A 11 0.88 -8.48 7.27
CA SER A 11 2.19 -7.84 7.19
C SER A 11 3.31 -8.78 7.63
N PHE A 12 4.45 -8.69 6.95
CA PHE A 12 5.67 -9.43 7.27
C PHE A 12 6.83 -8.44 7.38
N PRO A 13 7.64 -8.48 8.45
CA PRO A 13 8.86 -7.69 8.51
C PRO A 13 9.88 -8.19 7.49
N CYS A 14 10.58 -7.25 6.87
CA CYS A 14 11.62 -7.48 5.88
C CYS A 14 12.88 -6.79 6.40
N GLU A 15 13.87 -7.55 6.84
CA GLU A 15 15.12 -6.97 7.34
C GLU A 15 15.88 -6.29 6.18
N PRO A 16 16.58 -5.18 6.45
CA PRO A 16 17.31 -4.43 5.43
C PRO A 16 18.49 -5.25 4.90
N ASP A 17 18.27 -5.94 3.78
CA ASP A 17 19.26 -6.71 3.04
C ASP A 17 19.33 -6.21 1.58
N PRO A 18 20.51 -5.83 1.06
CA PRO A 18 20.69 -5.47 -0.34
C PRO A 18 20.25 -6.55 -1.35
N ALA A 19 20.20 -7.81 -0.96
CA ALA A 19 19.68 -8.91 -1.77
C ALA A 19 18.13 -9.00 -1.76
N GLY A 20 17.46 -8.18 -0.93
CA GLY A 20 16.03 -8.22 -0.69
C GLY A 20 15.62 -9.28 0.34
N CYS A 21 14.32 -9.40 0.58
CA CYS A 21 13.76 -10.43 1.46
C CYS A 21 12.87 -11.40 0.71
N SER A 22 12.77 -12.62 1.24
CA SER A 22 11.84 -13.64 0.78
C SER A 22 10.89 -13.98 1.92
N VAL A 23 9.60 -14.05 1.61
CA VAL A 23 8.54 -14.42 2.56
C VAL A 23 7.76 -15.60 2.00
N THR A 24 7.31 -16.47 2.89
CA THR A 24 6.38 -17.55 2.58
C THR A 24 5.17 -17.39 3.50
N PHE A 25 3.98 -17.56 2.95
CA PHE A 25 2.73 -17.50 3.70
C PHE A 25 1.83 -18.66 3.33
N GLU A 26 0.87 -18.92 4.20
CA GLU A 26 -0.18 -19.92 4.00
C GLU A 26 -1.54 -19.23 4.16
N ASP A 27 -2.51 -19.68 3.36
CA ASP A 27 -3.93 -19.36 3.50
C ASP A 27 -4.66 -20.62 4.01
N PRO A 28 -4.96 -20.70 5.33
CA PRO A 28 -5.67 -21.85 5.90
C PRO A 28 -7.13 -21.93 5.49
N ASP A 29 -7.73 -20.82 5.03
CA ASP A 29 -9.14 -20.72 4.69
C ASP A 29 -9.40 -21.06 3.21
N TYR A 30 -8.35 -21.07 2.38
CA TYR A 30 -8.40 -21.40 0.94
C TYR A 30 -9.22 -22.66 0.64
N ALA A 31 -8.98 -23.75 1.38
CA ALA A 31 -9.69 -25.01 1.18
C ALA A 31 -11.17 -24.91 1.55
N GLY A 32 -11.51 -24.14 2.60
CA GLY A 32 -12.90 -23.88 3.01
C GLY A 32 -13.64 -22.95 2.05
N GLY A 33 -12.92 -22.03 1.41
CA GLY A 33 -13.46 -21.12 0.40
C GLY A 33 -13.90 -21.82 -0.89
N ALA A 34 -13.29 -22.97 -1.21
CA ALA A 34 -13.63 -23.84 -2.33
C ALA A 34 -13.82 -23.10 -3.68
N ARG A 35 -12.94 -22.13 -3.95
CA ARG A 35 -13.02 -21.22 -5.09
C ARG A 35 -11.65 -20.75 -5.54
N ASP A 36 -11.55 -20.33 -6.79
CA ASP A 36 -10.36 -19.66 -7.31
C ASP A 36 -10.07 -18.42 -6.46
N THR A 37 -8.80 -18.22 -6.13
CA THR A 37 -8.37 -17.14 -5.24
C THR A 37 -7.26 -16.34 -5.89
N LEU A 38 -7.33 -15.01 -5.70
CA LEU A 38 -6.37 -14.05 -6.22
C LEU A 38 -5.64 -13.39 -5.07
N TYR A 39 -4.31 -13.48 -5.08
CA TYR A 39 -3.47 -12.83 -4.08
C TYR A 39 -2.71 -11.65 -4.69
N TYR A 40 -2.52 -10.63 -3.87
CA TYR A 40 -1.63 -9.51 -4.13
C TYR A 40 -0.61 -9.43 -3.00
N VAL A 41 0.63 -9.12 -3.37
CA VAL A 41 1.69 -8.80 -2.41
C VAL A 41 2.21 -7.41 -2.75
N ARG A 42 2.56 -6.65 -1.73
CA ARG A 42 3.26 -5.38 -1.91
C ARG A 42 4.46 -5.31 -0.99
N ALA A 43 5.57 -4.82 -1.51
CA ALA A 43 6.68 -4.34 -0.69
C ALA A 43 6.45 -2.86 -0.41
N ILE A 44 6.73 -2.45 0.82
CA ILE A 44 6.69 -1.06 1.28
C ILE A 44 8.11 -0.75 1.73
N GLU A 45 8.75 0.21 1.07
CA GLU A 45 10.09 0.68 1.45
C GLU A 45 10.02 1.66 2.63
N GLU A 46 11.14 1.83 3.33
CA GLU A 46 11.25 2.84 4.40
C GLU A 46 10.90 4.24 3.87
N PRO A 47 10.36 5.12 4.74
CA PRO A 47 10.07 6.49 4.36
C PRO A 47 11.29 7.20 3.76
N ALA A 48 11.10 7.76 2.57
CA ALA A 48 12.12 8.50 1.85
C ALA A 48 11.52 9.78 1.23
N PRO A 49 12.31 10.86 1.09
CA PRO A 49 11.84 12.07 0.44
C PRO A 49 11.56 11.81 -1.04
N ALA A 50 10.36 12.12 -1.50
CA ALA A 50 9.97 12.04 -2.90
C ALA A 50 9.24 13.31 -3.36
N VAL A 51 9.43 13.64 -4.64
CA VAL A 51 8.71 14.74 -5.29
C VAL A 51 7.23 14.37 -5.38
N ASN A 52 6.35 15.31 -5.04
CA ASN A 52 4.89 15.14 -5.02
C ASN A 52 4.36 14.11 -4.02
N ALA A 53 5.17 13.66 -3.06
CA ALA A 53 4.76 12.75 -1.98
C ALA A 53 3.62 13.29 -1.11
N ALA A 54 3.48 14.62 -1.00
CA ALA A 54 2.40 15.31 -0.30
C ALA A 54 1.76 16.36 -1.22
N GLY A 55 1.18 15.90 -2.34
CA GLY A 55 0.55 16.78 -3.33
C GLY A 55 -0.62 17.61 -2.79
N LEU A 56 -1.30 17.14 -1.74
CA LEU A 56 -2.31 17.88 -0.99
C LEU A 56 -1.87 18.00 0.46
N ARG A 57 -1.50 19.22 0.88
CA ARG A 57 -1.12 19.51 2.26
C ARG A 57 -2.28 20.19 2.98
N CYS A 58 -2.36 20.04 4.30
CA CYS A 58 -3.44 20.57 5.11
C CYS A 58 -2.88 21.45 6.23
N GLU A 59 -3.49 22.62 6.43
CA GLU A 59 -3.40 23.34 7.70
C GLU A 59 -4.40 22.72 8.66
N TYR A 60 -3.93 22.29 9.83
CA TYR A 60 -4.75 21.63 10.84
C TYR A 60 -5.05 22.57 12.01
N ASP A 61 -6.25 22.45 12.58
CA ASP A 61 -6.61 23.15 13.82
C ASP A 61 -6.13 22.40 15.09
N GLU A 62 -6.47 22.93 16.27
CA GLU A 62 -6.12 22.33 17.56
C GLU A 62 -6.73 20.93 17.79
N LYS A 63 -7.74 20.54 17.00
CA LYS A 63 -8.38 19.23 17.05
C LYS A 63 -7.81 18.27 16.01
N GLY A 64 -6.87 18.73 15.18
CA GLY A 64 -6.31 17.95 14.08
C GLY A 64 -7.23 17.87 12.86
N GLU A 65 -8.23 18.74 12.74
CA GLU A 65 -9.11 18.81 11.57
C GLU A 65 -8.44 19.67 10.48
N CYS A 66 -8.44 19.20 9.23
CA CYS A 66 -7.92 19.99 8.11
C CYS A 66 -8.87 21.15 7.81
N VAL A 67 -8.44 22.38 8.11
CA VAL A 67 -9.26 23.59 7.90
C VAL A 67 -8.98 24.26 6.56
N LYS A 68 -7.83 23.98 5.95
CA LYS A 68 -7.45 24.54 4.65
C LYS A 68 -6.49 23.62 3.91
N VAL A 69 -6.79 23.33 2.65
CA VAL A 69 -5.93 22.56 1.75
C VAL A 69 -5.01 23.52 1.00
N ASN A 70 -3.72 23.22 1.04
CA ASN A 70 -2.66 23.88 0.28
C ASN A 70 -2.06 22.86 -0.69
N PRO A 71 -2.57 22.78 -1.93
CA PRO A 71 -1.97 21.91 -2.95
C PRO A 71 -0.54 22.34 -3.23
N CYS A 72 0.34 21.36 -3.45
CA CYS A 72 1.68 21.71 -3.91
C CYS A 72 1.64 22.19 -5.37
N GLY A 73 2.37 23.26 -5.69
CA GLY A 73 2.30 23.93 -6.99
C GLY A 73 1.11 24.88 -7.14
N ALA A 74 0.48 25.29 -6.03
CA ALA A 74 -0.50 26.37 -6.04
C ALA A 74 0.16 27.72 -6.38
N PRO A 75 -0.59 28.70 -6.92
CA PRO A 75 -0.05 30.03 -7.19
C PRO A 75 0.61 30.64 -5.94
N GLY A 76 1.89 31.02 -6.05
CA GLY A 76 2.69 31.54 -4.93
C GLY A 76 3.58 30.52 -4.22
N THR A 77 3.62 29.26 -4.67
CA THR A 77 4.57 28.22 -4.18
C THR A 77 5.54 27.77 -5.29
N GLU A 78 5.96 28.69 -6.15
CA GLU A 78 6.77 28.36 -7.35
C GLU A 78 8.17 27.84 -7.02
N ASP A 79 8.72 28.24 -5.87
CA ASP A 79 10.02 27.78 -5.36
C ASP A 79 9.93 26.50 -4.50
N ASP A 80 8.74 25.88 -4.39
CA ASP A 80 8.52 24.66 -3.61
C ASP A 80 8.77 23.42 -4.47
N ASP A 81 9.80 22.64 -4.11
CA ASP A 81 10.16 21.38 -4.79
C ASP A 81 9.14 20.24 -4.59
N CYS A 82 8.06 20.50 -3.85
CA CYS A 82 7.01 19.51 -3.56
C CYS A 82 7.52 18.23 -2.88
N LEU A 83 8.63 18.33 -2.16
CA LEU A 83 9.22 17.21 -1.44
C LEU A 83 8.45 16.91 -0.17
N ALA A 84 8.18 15.63 0.07
CA ALA A 84 7.73 15.12 1.36
C ALA A 84 8.17 13.66 1.52
N GLU A 85 8.13 13.15 2.75
CA GLU A 85 8.37 11.73 2.98
C GLU A 85 7.20 10.90 2.43
N HIS A 86 7.55 9.82 1.74
CA HIS A 86 6.61 8.79 1.31
C HIS A 86 7.27 7.43 1.47
N GLU A 87 6.45 6.38 1.53
CA GLU A 87 6.89 4.99 1.56
C GLU A 87 6.61 4.38 0.17
N PRO A 88 7.62 4.29 -0.73
CA PRO A 88 7.46 3.69 -2.04
C PRO A 88 6.86 2.29 -1.96
N ARG A 89 6.00 1.95 -2.92
CA ARG A 89 5.29 0.67 -2.95
C ARG A 89 5.52 -0.04 -4.27
N ALA A 90 6.00 -1.27 -4.20
CA ALA A 90 6.08 -2.17 -5.34
C ALA A 90 5.00 -3.25 -5.21
N TRP A 91 4.12 -3.34 -6.21
CA TRP A 91 3.04 -4.33 -6.23
C TRP A 91 3.43 -5.52 -7.09
N SER A 92 3.09 -6.72 -6.63
CA SER A 92 3.20 -7.92 -7.44
C SER A 92 2.21 -7.87 -8.60
N SER A 93 2.52 -8.59 -9.68
CA SER A 93 1.47 -9.06 -10.58
C SER A 93 0.45 -9.90 -9.79
N PRO A 94 -0.82 -9.96 -10.22
CA PRO A 94 -1.80 -10.78 -9.55
C PRO A 94 -1.39 -12.26 -9.58
N ILE A 95 -1.51 -12.94 -8.44
CA ILE A 95 -1.20 -14.36 -8.30
C ILE A 95 -2.52 -15.13 -8.29
N PHE A 96 -2.81 -15.84 -9.38
CA PHE A 96 -4.02 -16.65 -9.53
C PHE A 96 -3.78 -18.07 -9.03
N VAL A 97 -4.67 -18.56 -8.19
CA VAL A 97 -4.66 -19.95 -7.70
C VAL A 97 -6.02 -20.57 -7.98
N ASP A 98 -6.05 -21.42 -9.02
CA ASP A 98 -7.25 -22.16 -9.42
C ASP A 98 -7.58 -23.25 -8.39
N TYR A 99 -8.82 -23.27 -7.92
CA TYR A 99 -9.27 -24.31 -7.02
C TYR A 99 -9.51 -25.60 -7.82
N ALA A 100 -8.71 -26.61 -7.52
CA ALA A 100 -8.86 -27.94 -8.11
C ALA A 100 -10.20 -28.53 -7.67
N GLN A 101 -11.23 -28.37 -8.50
CA GLN A 101 -12.51 -29.03 -8.29
C GLN A 101 -12.30 -30.54 -8.31
N ALA A 102 -12.85 -31.26 -7.32
CA ALA A 102 -12.91 -32.71 -7.37
C ALA A 102 -13.63 -33.11 -8.68
N ARG A 103 -12.90 -33.79 -9.57
CA ARG A 103 -13.46 -34.39 -10.78
C ARG A 103 -14.42 -35.52 -10.45
#